data_AF-A0A3R9ZN00-F1
#
_entry.id   AF-A0A3R9ZN00-F1
#
_cell.length_a   1.000
_cell.length_b   1.000
_cell.length_c   1.000
_cell.angle_alpha   90.00
_cell.angle_beta   90.00
_cell.angle_gamma   90.00
#
_symmetry.space_group_name_H-M   'P 1'
#
loop_
_entity.id
_entity.type
_entity.pdbx_description
1 polymer ?
#
loop_
_entity_poly.entity_id
_entity_poly.type
_entity_poly.pdbx_seq_one_letter_code
_entity_poly.pdbx_strand_id
1 'polypeptide(L)'
;MAAHCTDAFTQFLTLRRRDLQRISRHTRGESSLGDVQTEAWLMVDTLARKGVVIDLLESEQQSLLIAHLYQHLVRYTELQVRHAVRLDHAFDGAEGEAHPLMYLLAAEQHYDPVVALMEAEDQAQAARDDEPAAHQSLAGAYLHLLRRFDNRMRDVADHLMISVSYCYQRCAHARCLAVHQQALPSTANGTTFVPGAWRRFRIWRMPIQLAFDFDKEMDLFSHSA
;
A
#
# COMPACT_ATOMS: atom_id res chain seq x y z
N MET A 1 -54.96 -2.45 -20.94
CA MET A 1 -53.88 -2.91 -21.85
C MET A 1 -52.82 -3.77 -21.15
N ALA A 2 -52.42 -3.50 -19.91
CA ALA A 2 -51.42 -4.33 -19.20
C ALA A 2 -51.86 -5.79 -18.94
N ALA A 3 -53.14 -6.03 -18.63
CA ALA A 3 -53.66 -7.38 -18.29
C ALA A 3 -53.59 -8.38 -19.47
N HIS A 4 -53.81 -7.92 -20.70
CA HIS A 4 -53.71 -8.79 -21.88
C HIS A 4 -52.26 -9.20 -22.20
N CYS A 5 -51.29 -8.35 -21.85
CA CYS A 5 -49.87 -8.65 -22.05
C CYS A 5 -49.38 -9.72 -21.06
N THR A 6 -49.84 -9.67 -19.81
CA THR A 6 -49.51 -10.69 -18.79
C THR A 6 -50.12 -12.06 -19.10
N ASP A 7 -51.36 -12.11 -19.60
CA ASP A 7 -51.99 -13.39 -19.99
C ASP A 7 -51.35 -13.98 -21.25
N ALA A 8 -51.03 -13.17 -22.25
CA ALA A 8 -50.31 -13.63 -23.44
C ALA A 8 -48.90 -14.14 -23.09
N PHE A 9 -48.22 -13.50 -22.14
CA PHE A 9 -46.90 -13.94 -21.69
C PHE A 9 -46.95 -15.25 -20.90
N THR A 10 -47.93 -15.46 -20.02
CA THR A 10 -48.07 -16.75 -19.32
C THR A 10 -48.38 -17.90 -20.27
N GLN A 11 -49.16 -17.65 -21.34
CA GLN A 11 -49.39 -18.63 -22.40
C GLN A 11 -48.11 -18.91 -23.19
N PHE A 12 -47.33 -17.89 -23.54
CA PHE A 12 -46.01 -18.07 -24.15
C PHE A 12 -45.07 -18.95 -23.29
N LEU A 13 -45.03 -18.70 -21.97
CA LEU A 13 -44.20 -19.47 -21.04
C LEU A 13 -44.60 -20.94 -20.96
N THR A 14 -45.90 -21.25 -21.06
CA THR A 14 -46.36 -22.64 -21.04
C THR A 14 -46.09 -23.35 -22.36
N LEU A 15 -46.33 -22.69 -23.50
CA LEU A 15 -46.12 -23.24 -24.84
C LEU A 15 -44.63 -23.48 -25.15
N ARG A 16 -43.74 -22.56 -24.75
CA ARG A 16 -42.30 -22.58 -25.09
C ARG A 16 -41.39 -22.99 -23.94
N ARG A 17 -41.96 -23.59 -22.88
CA ARG A 17 -41.21 -24.03 -21.68
C ARG A 17 -40.00 -24.90 -22.00
N ARG A 18 -40.13 -25.82 -22.97
CA ARG A 18 -39.03 -26.72 -23.37
C ARG A 18 -37.86 -25.96 -24.00
N ASP A 19 -38.15 -24.94 -24.78
CA ASP A 19 -37.14 -24.11 -25.44
C ASP A 19 -36.41 -23.22 -24.42
N LEU A 20 -37.14 -22.65 -23.46
CA LEU A 20 -36.55 -21.89 -22.34
C LEU A 20 -35.69 -22.78 -21.42
N GLN A 21 -36.13 -24.00 -21.13
CA GLN A 21 -35.33 -24.99 -20.41
C GLN A 21 -34.04 -25.36 -21.15
N ARG A 22 -34.12 -25.47 -22.49
CA ARG A 22 -32.95 -25.72 -23.32
C ARG A 22 -31.94 -24.57 -23.22
N ILE A 23 -32.41 -23.32 -23.25
CA ILE A 23 -31.55 -22.13 -23.09
C ILE A 23 -30.84 -22.16 -21.72
N SER A 24 -31.57 -22.37 -20.63
CA SER A 24 -31.00 -22.46 -19.27
C SER A 24 -29.96 -23.59 -19.11
N ARG A 25 -30.13 -24.71 -19.81
CA ARG A 25 -29.10 -25.78 -19.83
C ARG A 25 -27.87 -25.38 -20.62
N HIS A 26 -28.04 -24.65 -21.72
CA HIS A 26 -26.93 -24.18 -22.54
C HIS A 26 -26.08 -23.10 -21.84
N THR A 27 -26.63 -22.38 -20.86
CA THR A 27 -25.90 -21.44 -20.00
C THR A 27 -25.11 -22.12 -18.87
N ARG A 28 -24.97 -23.46 -18.87
CA ARG A 28 -24.15 -24.23 -17.88
C ARG A 28 -24.37 -23.81 -16.41
N GLY A 29 -25.63 -23.55 -16.06
CA GLY A 29 -26.04 -23.19 -14.69
C GLY A 29 -25.93 -21.70 -14.33
N GLU A 30 -25.55 -20.80 -15.25
CA GLU A 30 -25.45 -19.35 -14.96
C GLU A 30 -26.82 -18.66 -14.86
N SER A 31 -27.79 -19.14 -15.65
CA SER A 31 -29.17 -18.65 -15.61
C SER A 31 -30.12 -19.78 -15.25
N SER A 32 -30.86 -19.60 -14.16
CA SER A 32 -31.98 -20.47 -13.83
C SER A 32 -33.11 -20.25 -14.83
N LEU A 33 -34.08 -21.18 -14.84
CA LEU A 33 -35.27 -21.02 -15.68
C LEU A 33 -36.04 -19.73 -15.36
N GLY A 34 -36.09 -19.33 -14.09
CA GLY A 34 -36.73 -18.07 -13.68
C GLY A 34 -36.01 -16.84 -14.22
N ASP A 35 -34.68 -16.89 -14.29
CA ASP A 35 -33.88 -15.80 -14.84
C ASP A 35 -34.13 -15.65 -16.34
N VAL A 36 -34.15 -16.76 -17.08
CA VAL A 36 -34.47 -16.76 -18.53
C VAL A 36 -35.88 -16.21 -18.80
N GLN A 37 -36.85 -16.49 -17.92
CA GLN A 37 -38.20 -15.93 -18.04
C GLN A 37 -38.23 -14.42 -17.79
N THR A 38 -37.50 -13.96 -16.77
CA THR A 38 -37.39 -12.53 -16.45
C THR A 38 -36.72 -11.77 -17.59
N GLU A 39 -35.64 -12.32 -18.14
CA GLU A 39 -34.95 -11.78 -19.30
C GLU A 39 -35.82 -11.78 -20.55
N ALA A 40 -36.64 -12.81 -20.77
CA ALA A 40 -37.59 -12.83 -21.87
C ALA A 40 -38.59 -11.67 -21.77
N TRP A 41 -39.07 -11.38 -20.56
CA TRP A 41 -39.99 -10.28 -20.31
C TRP A 41 -39.32 -8.91 -20.52
N LEU A 42 -38.11 -8.72 -19.99
CA LEU A 42 -37.30 -7.52 -20.22
C LEU A 42 -37.01 -7.31 -21.70
N MET A 43 -36.73 -8.38 -22.43
CA MET A 43 -36.47 -8.33 -23.86
C MET A 43 -37.68 -7.83 -24.65
N VAL A 44 -38.89 -8.30 -24.33
CA VAL A 44 -40.14 -7.77 -24.91
C VAL A 44 -40.27 -6.27 -24.65
N ASP A 45 -40.05 -5.83 -23.40
CA ASP A 45 -40.12 -4.41 -23.04
C ASP A 45 -39.07 -3.57 -23.79
N THR A 46 -37.83 -4.06 -23.89
CA THR A 46 -36.76 -3.36 -24.61
C THR A 46 -37.04 -3.23 -26.11
N LEU A 47 -37.68 -4.23 -26.72
CA LEU A 47 -38.06 -4.21 -28.13
C LEU A 47 -39.25 -3.28 -28.37
N ALA A 48 -40.22 -3.25 -27.45
CA ALA A 48 -41.32 -2.29 -27.47
C ALA A 48 -40.81 -0.85 -27.38
N ARG A 49 -39.82 -0.56 -26.52
CA ARG A 49 -39.16 0.76 -26.45
C ARG A 49 -38.42 1.15 -27.74
N LYS A 50 -37.95 0.17 -28.51
CA LYS A 50 -37.32 0.37 -29.83
C LYS A 50 -38.34 0.48 -30.97
N GLY A 51 -39.64 0.41 -30.66
CA GLY A 51 -40.72 0.52 -31.64
C GLY A 51 -41.08 -0.80 -32.34
N VAL A 52 -40.54 -1.93 -31.91
CA VAL A 52 -40.88 -3.26 -32.43
C VAL A 52 -41.88 -3.91 -31.47
N VAL A 53 -43.14 -3.99 -31.89
CA VAL A 53 -44.19 -4.67 -31.11
C VAL A 53 -44.20 -6.14 -31.50
N ILE A 54 -43.94 -7.01 -30.53
CA ILE A 54 -43.99 -8.46 -30.70
C ILE A 54 -45.32 -8.98 -30.16
N ASP A 55 -46.07 -9.67 -31.01
CA ASP A 55 -47.19 -10.50 -30.62
C ASP A 55 -46.68 -11.85 -30.10
N LEU A 56 -46.91 -12.06 -28.81
CA LEU A 56 -46.49 -13.26 -28.08
C LEU A 56 -47.36 -14.48 -28.40
N LEU A 57 -48.47 -14.32 -29.12
CA LEU A 57 -49.35 -15.41 -29.54
C LEU A 57 -48.97 -15.97 -30.92
N GLU A 58 -48.21 -15.21 -31.72
CA GLU A 58 -47.81 -15.57 -33.07
C GLU A 58 -46.55 -16.45 -33.10
N SER A 59 -46.61 -17.62 -33.74
CA SER A 59 -45.56 -18.64 -33.63
C SER A 59 -44.23 -18.22 -34.28
N GLU A 60 -44.27 -17.43 -35.36
CA GLU A 60 -43.06 -16.92 -35.99
C GLU A 60 -42.34 -15.91 -35.10
N GLN A 61 -43.10 -15.03 -34.45
CA GLN A 61 -42.56 -13.98 -33.59
C GLN A 61 -42.03 -14.54 -32.26
N GLN A 62 -42.69 -15.58 -31.72
CA GLN A 62 -42.16 -16.37 -30.61
C GLN A 62 -40.79 -16.98 -30.94
N SER A 63 -40.64 -17.54 -32.15
CA SER A 63 -39.39 -18.18 -32.58
C SER A 63 -38.25 -17.16 -32.72
N LEU A 64 -38.55 -15.97 -33.24
CA LEU A 64 -37.59 -14.85 -33.30
C LEU A 64 -37.16 -14.39 -31.91
N LEU A 65 -38.11 -14.27 -30.97
CA LEU A 65 -37.81 -13.90 -29.59
C LEU A 65 -36.92 -14.94 -28.90
N ILE A 66 -37.20 -16.23 -29.09
CA ILE A 66 -36.37 -17.33 -28.56
C ILE A 66 -34.97 -17.31 -29.17
N ALA A 67 -34.85 -17.08 -30.49
CA ALA A 67 -33.55 -16.97 -31.15
C ALA A 67 -32.74 -15.80 -30.61
N HIS A 68 -33.38 -14.65 -30.37
CA HIS A 68 -32.74 -13.47 -29.82
C HIS A 68 -32.33 -13.68 -28.35
N LEU A 69 -33.17 -14.35 -27.54
CA LEU A 69 -32.83 -14.78 -26.18
C LEU A 69 -31.61 -15.71 -26.16
N TYR A 70 -31.61 -16.72 -27.04
CA TYR A 70 -30.49 -17.64 -27.17
C TYR A 70 -29.21 -16.88 -27.57
N GLN A 71 -29.32 -15.95 -28.51
CA GLN A 71 -28.17 -15.17 -28.94
C GLN A 71 -27.67 -14.21 -27.85
N HIS A 72 -28.58 -13.60 -27.09
CA HIS A 72 -28.24 -12.73 -25.97
C HIS A 72 -27.57 -13.54 -24.85
N LEU A 73 -28.27 -14.51 -24.28
CA LEU A 73 -27.84 -15.28 -23.10
C LEU A 73 -26.77 -16.32 -23.41
N VAL A 74 -26.76 -16.91 -24.61
CA VAL A 74 -25.85 -18.00 -24.96
C VAL A 74 -24.74 -17.56 -25.90
N ARG A 75 -24.93 -16.56 -26.77
CA ARG A 75 -23.90 -16.23 -27.78
C ARG A 75 -23.08 -14.99 -27.44
N TYR A 76 -23.67 -13.98 -26.81
CA TYR A 76 -23.01 -12.67 -26.63
C TYR A 76 -22.67 -12.31 -25.19
N THR A 77 -23.38 -12.80 -24.18
CA THR A 77 -23.09 -12.45 -22.79
C THR A 77 -21.83 -13.11 -22.21
N GLU A 78 -21.23 -14.11 -22.87
CA GLU A 78 -20.30 -15.00 -22.14
C GLU A 78 -19.15 -15.59 -22.97
N LEU A 79 -18.46 -14.86 -23.86
CA LEU A 79 -17.17 -15.42 -24.32
C LEU A 79 -16.15 -15.38 -23.18
N GLN A 80 -15.99 -14.23 -22.53
CA GLN A 80 -15.00 -14.06 -21.46
C GLN A 80 -15.41 -14.78 -20.17
N VAL A 81 -16.70 -14.78 -19.82
CA VAL A 81 -17.21 -15.47 -18.61
C VAL A 81 -17.13 -16.99 -18.76
N ARG A 82 -17.37 -17.58 -19.94
CA ARG A 82 -17.23 -19.04 -20.15
C ARG A 82 -15.81 -19.56 -20.03
N HIS A 83 -14.84 -18.72 -20.36
CA HIS A 83 -13.42 -19.04 -20.21
C HIS A 83 -12.88 -18.59 -18.85
N ALA A 84 -13.65 -17.84 -18.06
CA ALA A 84 -13.26 -17.48 -16.72
C ALA A 84 -13.30 -18.70 -15.80
N VAL A 85 -12.32 -18.78 -14.92
CA VAL A 85 -12.22 -19.86 -13.95
C VAL A 85 -13.22 -19.61 -12.82
N ARG A 86 -14.16 -20.53 -12.63
CA ARG A 86 -15.17 -20.45 -11.57
C ARG A 86 -14.53 -20.85 -10.24
N LEU A 87 -14.31 -19.88 -9.35
CA LEU A 87 -13.72 -20.12 -8.03
C LEU A 87 -14.73 -20.74 -7.05
N ASP A 88 -16.02 -20.42 -7.22
CA ASP A 88 -17.11 -20.86 -6.34
C ASP A 88 -17.67 -22.25 -6.70
N HIS A 89 -17.19 -22.85 -7.79
CA HIS A 89 -17.58 -24.22 -8.16
C HIS A 89 -16.50 -25.18 -7.71
N ALA A 90 -16.91 -26.29 -7.11
CA ALA A 90 -16.02 -27.39 -6.81
C ALA A 90 -15.28 -27.80 -8.09
N PHE A 91 -13.95 -27.89 -8.00
CA PHE A 91 -13.14 -28.42 -9.09
C PHE A 91 -13.55 -29.88 -9.31
N ASP A 92 -13.74 -30.25 -10.57
CA ASP A 92 -14.34 -31.52 -11.00
C ASP A 92 -13.62 -32.71 -10.33
N GLY A 93 -14.27 -33.34 -9.33
CA GLY A 93 -13.76 -34.52 -8.64
C GLY A 93 -13.64 -34.45 -7.11
N ALA A 94 -13.78 -33.27 -6.47
CA ALA A 94 -13.73 -33.16 -5.01
C ALA A 94 -14.91 -32.34 -4.48
N GLU A 95 -15.95 -33.03 -3.99
CA GLU A 95 -17.02 -32.37 -3.24
C GLU A 95 -16.43 -31.67 -2.01
N GLY A 96 -16.46 -30.33 -2.01
CA GLY A 96 -16.13 -29.51 -0.84
C GLY A 96 -14.75 -28.85 -0.84
N GLU A 97 -13.89 -29.07 -1.84
CA GLU A 97 -12.59 -28.38 -1.91
C GLU A 97 -12.66 -27.10 -2.76
N ALA A 98 -12.14 -26.02 -2.18
CA ALA A 98 -11.99 -24.73 -2.82
C ALA A 98 -11.07 -24.82 -4.06
N HIS A 99 -11.36 -24.05 -5.10
CA HIS A 99 -10.57 -24.03 -6.33
C HIS A 99 -9.10 -23.70 -6.02
N PRO A 100 -8.09 -24.38 -6.62
CA PRO A 100 -6.67 -24.18 -6.28
C PRO A 100 -6.18 -22.73 -6.46
N LEU A 101 -6.84 -21.96 -7.33
CA LEU A 101 -6.56 -20.53 -7.51
C LEU A 101 -6.99 -19.66 -6.31
N MET A 102 -7.90 -20.13 -5.45
CA MET A 102 -8.20 -19.42 -4.19
C MET A 102 -6.96 -19.31 -3.30
N TYR A 103 -6.05 -20.29 -3.33
CA TYR A 103 -4.80 -20.21 -2.59
C TYR A 103 -3.85 -19.11 -3.11
N LEU A 104 -3.97 -18.71 -4.38
CA LEU A 104 -3.21 -17.59 -4.94
C LEU A 104 -3.82 -16.23 -4.60
N LEU A 105 -5.12 -16.20 -4.32
CA LEU A 105 -5.85 -15.01 -3.91
C LEU A 105 -5.84 -14.81 -2.40
N ALA A 106 -5.72 -15.90 -1.64
CA ALA A 106 -5.42 -15.84 -0.23
C ALA A 106 -4.03 -15.24 -0.06
N ALA A 107 -3.99 -14.02 0.50
CA ALA A 107 -2.76 -13.42 0.97
C ALA A 107 -2.03 -14.45 1.85
N GLU A 108 -0.79 -14.81 1.50
CA GLU A 108 0.03 -15.66 2.34
C GLU A 108 0.11 -15.05 3.76
N GLN A 109 0.30 -15.85 4.80
CA GLN A 109 0.35 -15.37 6.21
C GLN A 109 1.33 -14.19 6.43
N HIS A 110 2.32 -14.02 5.55
CA HIS A 110 3.27 -12.92 5.52
C HIS A 110 2.66 -11.55 5.15
N TYR A 111 1.43 -11.52 4.64
CA TYR A 111 0.66 -10.32 4.31
C TYR A 111 -0.42 -10.01 5.35
N ASP A 112 -0.28 -10.53 6.57
CA ASP A 112 -1.04 -10.00 7.69
C ASP A 112 -0.49 -8.60 8.04
N PRO A 113 -1.29 -7.53 7.88
CA PRO A 113 -0.85 -6.18 8.23
C PRO A 113 -0.40 -6.08 9.69
N VAL A 114 -0.90 -6.92 10.58
CA VAL A 114 -0.50 -6.94 12.00
C VAL A 114 0.93 -7.47 12.15
N VAL A 115 1.27 -8.57 11.46
CA VAL A 115 2.61 -9.16 11.51
C VAL A 115 3.65 -8.18 10.94
N ALA A 116 3.35 -7.54 9.81
CA ALA A 116 4.24 -6.54 9.23
C ALA A 116 4.47 -5.33 10.15
N LEU A 117 3.44 -4.91 10.89
CA LEU A 117 3.56 -3.83 11.87
C LEU A 117 4.37 -4.24 13.10
N MET A 118 4.21 -5.47 13.59
CA MET A 118 4.99 -6.00 14.70
C MET A 118 6.47 -6.08 14.34
N GLU A 119 6.81 -6.60 13.16
CA GLU A 119 8.21 -6.67 12.70
C GLU A 119 8.85 -5.28 12.57
N ALA A 120 8.09 -4.28 12.12
CA ALA A 120 8.56 -2.90 12.04
C ALA A 120 8.80 -2.28 13.43
N GLU A 121 7.95 -2.60 14.41
CA GLU A 121 8.12 -2.16 15.80
C GLU A 121 9.34 -2.82 16.46
N ASP A 122 9.53 -4.13 16.25
CA ASP A 122 10.69 -4.87 16.75
C ASP A 122 12.00 -4.34 16.19
N GLN A 123 12.04 -4.00 14.89
CA GLN A 123 13.20 -3.37 14.25
C GLN A 123 13.48 -1.97 14.82
N ALA A 124 12.44 -1.17 15.06
CA ALA A 124 12.58 0.14 15.68
C ALA A 124 13.06 0.05 17.14
N GLN A 125 12.66 -1.00 17.86
CA GLN A 125 13.08 -1.26 19.23
C GLN A 125 14.54 -1.73 19.30
N ALA A 126 14.96 -2.65 18.43
CA ALA A 126 16.36 -3.05 18.32
C ALA A 126 17.28 -1.85 18.01
N ALA A 127 16.85 -0.94 17.13
CA ALA A 127 17.59 0.29 16.84
C ALA A 127 17.66 1.28 18.02
N ARG A 128 16.70 1.23 18.97
CA ARG A 128 16.75 2.00 20.22
C ARG A 128 17.73 1.41 21.23
N ASP A 129 17.86 0.08 21.24
CA ASP A 129 18.79 -0.63 22.13
C ASP A 129 20.25 -0.47 21.66
N ASP A 130 20.47 -0.31 20.36
CA ASP A 130 21.75 0.06 19.73
C ASP A 130 22.06 1.57 19.79
N GLU A 131 21.33 2.37 20.58
CA GLU A 131 21.58 3.80 20.67
C GLU A 131 23.00 4.10 21.17
N PRO A 132 23.74 5.02 20.50
CA PRO A 132 25.06 5.40 20.95
C PRO A 132 24.97 5.97 22.35
N ALA A 133 25.76 5.43 23.27
CA ALA A 133 25.78 5.91 24.64
C ALA A 133 26.04 7.43 24.66
N ALA A 134 25.45 8.15 25.61
CA ALA A 134 25.39 9.62 25.63
C ALA A 134 26.76 10.32 25.46
N HIS A 135 27.87 9.63 25.74
CA HIS A 135 29.24 10.12 25.65
C HIS A 135 29.93 9.87 24.29
N GLN A 136 29.32 9.09 23.38
CA GLN A 136 29.96 8.67 22.12
C GLN A 136 29.77 9.68 20.98
N SER A 137 28.68 10.44 20.98
CA SER A 137 28.42 11.44 19.95
C SER A 137 27.59 12.61 20.47
N LEU A 138 27.73 13.77 19.81
CA LEU A 138 26.96 14.96 20.11
C LEU A 138 25.45 14.71 19.91
N ALA A 139 25.06 13.96 18.87
CA ALA A 139 23.67 13.57 18.65
C ALA A 139 23.13 12.65 19.77
N GLY A 140 23.93 11.69 20.23
CA GLY A 140 23.59 10.83 21.36
C GLY A 140 23.40 11.61 22.67
N ALA A 141 24.24 12.63 22.92
CA ALA A 141 24.07 13.52 24.07
C ALA A 141 22.73 14.28 24.05
N TYR A 142 22.33 14.82 22.89
CA TYR A 142 21.03 15.49 22.73
C TYR A 142 19.85 14.51 22.85
N LEU A 143 19.96 13.29 22.33
CA LEU A 143 18.94 12.25 22.51
C LEU A 143 18.75 11.89 23.99
N HIS A 144 19.85 11.74 24.73
CA HIS A 144 19.80 11.47 26.16
C HIS A 144 19.17 12.63 26.95
N LEU A 145 19.53 13.87 26.62
CA LEU A 145 18.91 15.06 27.22
C LEU A 145 17.41 15.14 26.90
N LEU A 146 17.01 14.90 25.65
CA LEU A 146 15.61 14.92 25.25
C LEU A 146 14.78 13.85 25.97
N ARG A 147 15.32 12.65 26.13
CA ARG A 147 14.67 11.58 26.92
C ARG A 147 14.51 11.96 28.39
N ARG A 148 15.50 12.63 28.98
CA ARG A 148 15.47 13.07 30.39
C ARG A 148 14.41 14.15 30.65
N PHE A 149 14.12 14.99 29.66
CA PHE A 149 13.17 16.11 29.77
C PHE A 149 11.86 15.86 28.98
N ASP A 150 11.47 14.60 28.77
CA ASP A 150 10.22 14.21 28.08
C ASP A 150 10.02 14.91 26.71
N ASN A 151 11.09 15.01 25.93
CA ASN A 151 11.16 15.68 24.62
C ASN A 151 10.84 17.19 24.64
N ARG A 152 10.91 17.85 25.80
CA ARG A 152 10.69 19.30 25.92
C ARG A 152 11.99 20.07 25.68
N MET A 153 12.12 20.64 24.49
CA MET A 153 13.31 21.43 24.10
C MET A 153 13.50 22.70 24.95
N ARG A 154 12.43 23.26 25.53
CA ARG A 154 12.52 24.43 26.42
C ARG A 154 13.29 24.09 27.69
N ASP A 155 12.92 22.99 28.33
CA ASP A 155 13.54 22.53 29.56
C ASP A 155 15.01 22.12 29.33
N VAL A 156 15.32 21.55 28.15
CA VAL A 156 16.71 21.29 27.72
C VAL A 156 17.50 22.58 27.54
N ALA A 157 16.91 23.60 26.90
CA ALA A 157 17.57 24.88 26.68
C ALA A 157 17.82 25.63 28.00
N ASP A 158 16.85 25.61 28.91
CA ASP A 158 16.97 26.15 30.26
C ASP A 158 18.05 25.41 31.06
N HIS A 159 18.12 24.08 30.95
CA HIS A 159 19.16 23.27 31.59
C HIS A 159 20.57 23.57 31.06
N LEU A 160 20.70 23.82 29.75
CA LEU A 160 21.95 24.19 29.09
C LEU A 160 22.26 25.70 29.21
N MET A 161 21.34 26.49 29.79
CA MET A 161 21.43 27.94 29.91
C MET A 161 21.64 28.66 28.56
N ILE A 162 20.98 28.17 27.51
CA ILE A 162 21.03 28.73 26.16
C ILE A 162 19.63 29.12 25.69
N SER A 163 19.55 29.97 24.67
CA SER A 163 18.26 30.27 24.06
C SER A 163 17.68 29.03 23.36
N VAL A 164 16.35 28.90 23.38
CA VAL A 164 15.63 27.80 22.73
C VAL A 164 15.96 27.71 21.24
N SER A 165 16.03 28.85 20.54
CA SER A 165 16.39 28.91 19.12
C SER A 165 17.79 28.36 18.86
N TYR A 166 18.76 28.70 19.72
CA TYR A 166 20.12 28.18 19.61
C TYR A 166 20.19 26.69 19.93
N CYS A 167 19.41 26.21 20.90
CA CYS A 167 19.29 24.79 21.20
C CYS A 167 18.78 23.97 19.99
N TYR A 168 17.74 24.46 19.29
CA TYR A 168 17.28 23.84 18.05
C TYR A 168 18.33 23.84 16.95
N GLN A 169 19.03 24.96 16.75
CA GLN A 169 20.10 25.05 15.75
C GLN A 169 21.23 24.04 16.04
N ARG A 170 21.63 23.92 17.31
CA ARG A 170 22.67 22.98 17.74
C ARG A 170 22.21 21.53 17.64
N CYS A 171 20.95 21.23 17.94
CA CYS A 171 20.36 19.91 17.75
C CYS A 171 20.30 19.53 16.25
N ALA A 172 19.92 20.47 15.37
CA ALA A 172 19.91 20.25 13.93
C ALA A 172 21.33 20.01 13.39
N HIS A 173 22.31 20.78 13.88
CA HIS A 173 23.72 20.58 13.58
C HIS A 173 24.22 19.20 14.06
N ALA A 174 23.82 18.78 15.27
CA ALA A 174 24.13 17.46 15.81
C ALA A 174 23.64 16.33 14.90
N ARG A 175 22.39 16.44 14.45
CA ARG A 175 21.78 15.51 13.50
C ARG A 175 22.51 15.50 12.17
N CYS A 176 22.84 16.68 11.63
CA CYS A 176 23.59 16.79 10.39
C CYS A 176 24.96 16.09 10.50
N LEU A 177 25.68 16.31 11.61
CA LEU A 177 26.93 15.62 11.87
C LEU A 177 26.76 14.11 11.97
N ALA A 178 25.74 13.60 12.68
CA ALA A 178 25.51 12.16 12.77
C ALA A 178 25.22 11.49 11.42
N VAL A 179 24.57 12.20 10.48
CA VAL A 179 24.31 11.69 9.12
C VAL A 179 25.57 11.64 8.26
N HIS A 180 26.46 12.62 8.41
CA HIS A 180 27.61 12.78 7.49
C HIS A 180 28.95 12.30 8.08
N GLN A 181 29.07 12.23 9.41
CA GLN A 181 30.26 11.72 10.06
C GLN A 181 30.22 10.20 10.07
N GLN A 182 31.19 9.58 9.39
CA GLN A 182 31.43 8.15 9.56
C GLN A 182 31.88 7.91 11.00
N ALA A 183 31.15 7.07 11.73
CA ALA A 183 31.57 6.64 13.05
C ALA A 183 32.94 5.98 12.92
N LEU A 184 33.95 6.55 13.60
CA LEU A 184 35.21 5.86 13.79
C LEU A 184 34.89 4.58 14.58
N PRO A 185 35.36 3.40 14.15
CA PRO A 185 35.09 2.17 14.87
C PRO A 185 35.59 2.34 16.31
N SER A 186 34.64 2.31 17.26
CA SER A 186 34.91 2.44 18.69
C SER A 186 35.67 1.20 19.18
N THR A 187 36.97 1.19 18.92
CA THR A 187 37.93 0.22 19.44
C THR A 187 38.57 0.73 20.73
N ALA A 188 37.90 1.64 21.45
CA ALA A 188 38.39 2.17 22.72
C ALA A 188 38.24 1.20 23.91
N ASN A 189 37.62 0.03 23.70
CA ASN A 189 37.53 -1.02 24.73
C ASN A 189 38.67 -2.05 24.63
N GLY A 190 39.55 -1.95 23.61
CA GLY A 190 40.75 -2.76 23.47
C GLY A 190 41.98 -1.85 23.41
N THR A 191 42.93 -2.05 24.33
CA THR A 191 44.15 -1.25 24.52
C THR A 191 45.16 -1.27 23.35
N THR A 192 44.74 -1.58 22.13
CA THR A 192 45.64 -1.87 21.00
C THR A 192 45.37 -1.06 19.73
N PHE A 193 44.29 -0.27 19.65
CA PHE A 193 44.07 0.59 18.49
C PHE A 193 44.48 2.03 18.76
N VAL A 194 45.71 2.37 18.33
CA VAL A 194 46.13 3.76 18.19
C VAL A 194 45.88 4.16 16.74
N PRO A 195 44.94 5.09 16.45
CA PRO A 195 44.74 5.55 15.08
C PRO A 195 46.05 6.13 14.55
N GLY A 196 46.65 5.45 13.57
CA GLY A 196 47.82 5.94 12.87
C GLY A 196 47.48 7.18 12.05
N ALA A 197 48.49 7.97 11.70
CA ALA A 197 48.30 9.07 10.78
C ALA A 197 47.63 8.55 9.50
N TRP A 198 46.58 9.24 9.01
CA TRP A 198 45.88 8.90 7.75
C TRP A 198 46.78 8.86 6.51
N ARG A 199 48.06 9.21 6.65
CA ARG A 199 49.07 9.24 5.59
C ARG A 199 50.19 8.25 5.92
N ARG A 200 50.61 7.50 4.90
CA ARG A 200 51.73 6.53 4.97
C ARG A 200 53.12 7.16 5.19
N PHE A 201 53.24 8.48 5.04
CA PHE A 201 54.50 9.19 5.16
C PHE A 201 54.32 10.47 5.96
N ARG A 202 55.36 10.84 6.71
CA ARG A 202 55.44 12.09 7.44
C ARG A 202 55.93 13.16 6.48
N ILE A 203 55.08 14.14 6.14
CA ILE A 203 55.57 15.38 5.53
C ILE A 203 56.35 16.10 6.61
N TRP A 204 57.66 16.13 6.49
CA TRP A 204 58.51 17.01 7.29
C TRP A 204 58.25 18.44 6.82
N ARG A 205 57.24 19.07 7.40
CA ARG A 205 57.17 20.53 7.39
C ARG A 205 58.21 20.98 8.41
N MET A 206 59.20 21.77 7.99
CA MET A 206 59.96 22.54 8.97
C MET A 206 58.93 23.35 9.77
N PRO A 207 58.93 23.26 11.11
CA PRO A 207 58.14 24.17 11.91
C PRO A 207 58.67 25.57 11.62
N ILE A 208 58.02 26.28 10.71
CA ILE A 208 58.19 27.71 10.61
C ILE A 208 57.48 28.21 11.86
N GLN A 209 58.25 28.55 12.88
CA GLN A 209 57.75 29.36 13.96
C GLN A 209 57.33 30.68 13.32
N LEU A 210 56.04 30.79 13.02
CA LEU A 210 55.43 32.08 12.75
C LEU A 210 55.56 32.83 14.07
N ALA A 211 56.60 33.66 14.19
CA ALA A 211 56.57 34.71 15.17
C ALA A 211 55.32 35.51 14.87
N PHE A 212 54.29 35.36 15.70
CA PHE A 212 53.33 36.42 15.83
C PHE A 212 54.11 37.57 16.46
N ASP A 213 54.68 38.43 15.63
CA ASP A 213 55.02 39.78 16.04
C ASP A 213 53.67 40.44 16.38
N PHE A 214 53.25 40.25 17.63
CA PHE A 214 52.36 41.21 18.25
C PHE A 214 53.21 42.48 18.33
N ASP A 215 53.08 43.34 17.33
CA ASP A 215 53.68 44.66 17.38
C ASP A 215 53.42 45.26 18.75
N LYS A 216 54.52 45.70 19.38
CA LYS A 216 54.53 46.35 20.69
C LYS A 216 53.42 47.39 20.76
N GLU A 217 52.59 47.25 21.80
CA GLU A 217 51.68 48.30 22.28
C GLU A 217 50.63 48.73 21.25
N MET A 218 49.54 47.98 21.19
CA MET A 218 48.26 48.62 20.86
C MET A 218 47.93 49.58 22.02
N ASP A 219 48.28 50.86 21.86
CA ASP A 219 47.86 51.98 22.72
C ASP A 219 46.33 52.15 22.66
N LEU A 220 45.61 51.23 23.28
CA LEU A 220 44.15 51.28 23.41
C LEU A 220 43.68 52.28 24.47
N PHE A 221 44.61 52.92 25.19
CA PHE A 221 44.31 53.91 26.23
C PHE A 221 45.23 55.13 26.17
N SER A 222 45.36 55.76 25.00
CA SER A 222 45.68 57.18 24.96
C SER A 222 44.39 57.98 25.26
N HIS A 223 44.02 58.02 26.54
CA HIS A 223 43.09 59.03 27.04
C HIS A 223 43.90 60.15 27.66
N SER A 224 43.84 61.28 26.97
CA SER A 224 44.25 62.63 27.36
C SER A 224 44.05 62.90 28.85
N ALA A 225 45.12 63.40 29.49
CA ALA A 225 45.02 64.33 30.60
C ALA A 225 44.93 65.77 30.03
#